data_AF-A0A257RCL9-F1
#
_entry.id   AF-A0A257RCL9-F1
#
_cell.length_a   1.000
_cell.length_b   1.000
_cell.length_c   1.000
_cell.angle_alpha   90.00
_cell.angle_beta   90.00
_cell.angle_gamma   90.00
#
_symmetry.space_group_name_H-M   'P 1'
#
loop_
_entity.id
_entity.type
_entity.pdbx_description
1 polymer ?
#
loop_
_entity_poly.entity_id
_entity_poly.type
_entity_poly.pdbx_seq_one_letter_code
_entity_poly.pdbx_strand_id
1 'polypeptide(L)'
;MSRLVIVSNRVPMPGERGARAGGLAVALADALQPGALWFGWSGKRAAGTSTEAVIHHHEGIDYATIDLSESDYRRFYVGFSNGALWPLLHFRTGLLNFQRDEYEGYLEVNRAFAKALQPLLRPDDVIWIHDYQLLTMAAALRA
;
A
#
# COMPACT_ATOMS: atom_id res chain seq x y z
N MET A 1 -23.51 7.96 3.90
CA MET A 1 -22.17 8.08 4.53
C MET A 1 -21.14 7.99 3.42
N SER A 2 -20.07 8.78 3.51
CA SER A 2 -18.91 8.66 2.63
C SER A 2 -18.32 7.26 2.69
N ARG A 3 -17.87 6.74 1.54
CA ARG A 3 -17.16 5.45 1.50
C ARG A 3 -15.77 5.62 2.09
N LEU A 4 -15.36 4.67 2.94
CA LEU A 4 -14.01 4.60 3.46
C LEU A 4 -13.09 3.88 2.45
N VAL A 5 -11.96 4.50 2.15
CA VAL A 5 -10.89 3.96 1.29
C VAL A 5 -9.65 3.75 2.15
N ILE A 6 -9.43 2.50 2.54
CA ILE A 6 -8.25 2.09 3.31
C ILE A 6 -7.11 1.82 2.34
N VAL A 7 -5.95 2.40 2.62
CA VAL A 7 -4.75 2.22 1.81
C VAL A 7 -3.61 1.74 2.68
N SER A 8 -3.06 0.58 2.38
CA SER A 8 -1.91 0.02 3.11
C SER A 8 -0.92 -0.60 2.14
N ASN A 9 0.32 -0.79 2.61
CA ASN A 9 1.33 -1.44 1.78
C ASN A 9 0.87 -2.81 1.28
N ARG A 10 0.36 -3.69 2.16
CA ARG A 10 -0.12 -5.04 1.81
C ARG A 10 -1.64 -5.13 2.02
N VAL A 11 -2.33 -5.75 1.07
CA VAL A 11 -3.76 -6.09 1.17
C VAL A 11 -3.94 -7.59 1.44
N PRO A 12 -4.57 -8.01 2.55
CA PRO A 12 -4.84 -9.41 2.82
C PRO A 12 -5.99 -9.90 1.94
N MET A 13 -5.69 -10.69 0.91
CA MET A 13 -6.73 -11.15 -0.01
C MET A 13 -7.67 -12.16 0.67
N PRO A 14 -8.99 -12.08 0.44
CA PRO A 14 -9.93 -13.09 0.92
C PRO A 14 -9.54 -14.50 0.46
N GLY A 15 -9.48 -15.44 1.41
CA GLY A 15 -9.09 -16.83 1.14
C GLY A 15 -7.59 -17.12 1.20
N GLU A 16 -6.71 -16.11 1.33
CA GLU A 16 -5.29 -16.36 1.63
C GLU A 16 -5.13 -16.89 3.08
N ARG A 17 -4.39 -18.00 3.25
CA ARG A 17 -4.00 -18.46 4.58
C ARG A 17 -3.15 -17.37 5.25
N GLY A 18 -3.64 -16.81 6.35
CA GLY A 18 -2.99 -15.72 7.08
C GLY A 18 -3.48 -14.31 6.72
N ALA A 19 -4.50 -14.16 5.86
CA ALA A 19 -5.13 -12.86 5.57
C ALA A 19 -5.58 -12.11 6.85
N ARG A 20 -5.99 -12.85 7.88
CA ARG A 20 -6.39 -12.31 9.19
C ARG A 20 -5.27 -12.31 10.25
N ALA A 21 -4.03 -12.65 9.88
CA ALA A 21 -2.90 -12.75 10.83
C ALA A 21 -2.02 -11.49 10.87
N GLY A 22 -2.23 -10.52 9.98
CA GLY A 22 -1.52 -9.24 10.02
C GLY A 22 -2.14 -8.29 11.05
N GLY A 23 -1.33 -7.69 11.93
CA GLY A 23 -1.81 -6.80 12.99
C GLY A 23 -2.66 -5.64 12.47
N LEU A 24 -2.34 -5.09 11.29
CA LEU A 24 -3.15 -4.06 10.63
C LEU A 24 -4.54 -4.58 10.23
N ALA A 25 -4.62 -5.80 9.68
CA ALA A 25 -5.89 -6.37 9.23
C ALA A 25 -6.84 -6.67 10.38
N VAL A 26 -6.30 -7.11 11.51
CA VAL A 26 -7.07 -7.29 12.74
C VAL A 26 -7.54 -5.93 13.27
N ALA A 27 -6.66 -4.94 13.31
CA ALA A 27 -6.98 -3.61 13.82
C ALA A 27 -8.03 -2.87 12.97
N LEU A 28 -8.11 -3.15 11.68
CA LEU A 28 -9.05 -2.50 10.75
C LEU A 28 -10.32 -3.31 10.49
N ALA A 29 -10.48 -4.48 11.12
CA ALA A 29 -11.62 -5.37 10.87
C ALA A 29 -12.97 -4.67 11.07
N ASP A 30 -13.12 -3.89 12.13
CA ASP A 30 -14.38 -3.16 12.42
C ASP A 30 -14.62 -2.00 11.46
N ALA A 31 -13.56 -1.41 10.91
CA ALA A 31 -13.65 -0.35 9.91
C ALA A 31 -13.98 -0.88 8.51
N LEU A 32 -13.69 -2.16 8.24
CA LEU A 32 -14.00 -2.86 6.99
C LEU A 32 -15.49 -3.26 6.94
N GLN A 33 -16.35 -2.28 6.69
CA GLN A 33 -17.79 -2.51 6.52
C GLN A 33 -18.15 -2.63 5.02
N PRO A 34 -19.27 -3.29 4.68
CA PRO A 34 -19.77 -3.32 3.30
C PRO A 34 -19.85 -1.92 2.68
N GLY A 35 -19.34 -1.80 1.46
CA GLY A 35 -19.18 -0.53 0.73
C GLY A 35 -17.79 0.09 0.86
N ALA A 36 -16.91 -0.40 1.74
CA ALA A 36 -15.52 0.03 1.84
C ALA A 36 -14.66 -0.47 0.66
N LEU A 37 -13.54 0.24 0.44
CA LEU A 37 -12.49 -0.14 -0.51
C LEU A 37 -11.17 -0.31 0.25
N TRP A 38 -10.48 -1.43 0.06
CA TRP A 38 -9.11 -1.63 0.53
C TRP A 38 -8.15 -1.73 -0.64
N PHE A 39 -7.25 -0.76 -0.74
CA PHE A 39 -6.23 -0.65 -1.79
C PHE A 39 -4.80 -0.92 -1.30
N GLY A 40 -3.97 -1.53 -2.14
CA GLY A 40 -2.53 -1.71 -1.88
C GLY A 40 -1.84 -2.81 -2.71
N TRP A 41 -0.72 -3.34 -2.22
CA TRP A 41 0.03 -4.41 -2.90
C TRP A 41 -0.60 -5.79 -2.69
N SER A 42 -0.68 -6.57 -3.77
CA SER A 42 -1.13 -7.96 -3.78
C SER A 42 -0.13 -8.96 -3.17
N GLY A 43 1.09 -8.51 -2.82
CA GLY A 43 2.17 -9.39 -2.36
C GLY A 43 2.89 -10.13 -3.48
N LYS A 44 2.40 -10.00 -4.72
CA LYS A 44 2.98 -10.64 -5.90
C LYS A 44 3.91 -9.69 -6.62
N ARG A 45 4.88 -10.30 -7.31
CA ARG A 45 5.80 -9.60 -8.18
C ARG A 45 5.44 -9.92 -9.63
N ALA A 46 5.57 -8.93 -10.49
CA ALA A 46 5.26 -9.01 -11.92
C ALA A 46 6.45 -8.50 -12.76
N ALA A 47 6.33 -8.60 -14.09
CA ALA A 47 7.35 -8.10 -15.00
C ALA A 47 7.52 -6.57 -14.92
N GLY A 48 6.46 -5.85 -14.55
CA GLY A 48 6.46 -4.40 -14.34
C GLY A 48 5.51 -4.02 -13.21
N THR A 49 5.70 -2.82 -12.65
CA THR A 49 4.78 -2.28 -11.65
C THR A 49 3.49 -1.84 -12.33
N SER A 50 2.38 -2.41 -11.86
CA SER A 50 1.06 -2.12 -12.43
C SER A 50 0.64 -0.69 -12.08
N THR A 51 -0.01 -0.01 -13.03
CA THR A 51 -0.62 1.32 -12.77
C THR A 51 -2.14 1.29 -12.80
N GLU A 52 -2.70 0.09 -12.96
CA GLU A 52 -4.12 -0.21 -12.88
C GLU A 52 -4.33 -1.27 -11.80
N ALA A 53 -5.41 -1.13 -11.03
CA ALA A 53 -5.71 -2.06 -9.96
C ALA A 53 -6.61 -3.20 -10.44
N VAL A 54 -6.29 -4.42 -9.99
CA VAL A 54 -7.21 -5.56 -10.10
C VAL A 54 -8.15 -5.53 -8.91
N ILE A 55 -9.46 -5.54 -9.17
CA ILE A 55 -10.49 -5.45 -8.15
C ILE A 55 -11.09 -6.82 -7.89
N HIS A 56 -11.19 -7.18 -6.61
CA HIS A 56 -11.87 -8.38 -6.14
C HIS A 56 -12.95 -7.99 -5.15
N HIS A 57 -14.16 -8.50 -5.34
CA HIS A 57 -15.29 -8.23 -4.46
C HIS A 57 -15.50 -9.39 -3.49
N HIS A 58 -15.60 -9.10 -2.19
CA HIS A 58 -15.87 -10.10 -1.16
C HIS A 58 -16.61 -9.49 0.03
N GLU A 59 -17.71 -10.14 0.44
CA GLU A 59 -18.53 -9.71 1.60
C GLU A 59 -18.93 -8.22 1.55
N GLY A 60 -19.22 -7.69 0.36
CA GLY A 60 -19.60 -6.29 0.18
C GLY A 60 -18.43 -5.30 0.18
N ILE A 61 -17.19 -5.78 0.27
CA ILE A 61 -15.97 -4.97 0.29
C ILE A 61 -15.21 -5.15 -1.02
N ASP A 62 -14.69 -4.05 -1.56
CA ASP A 62 -13.81 -4.08 -2.72
C ASP A 62 -12.34 -4.13 -2.27
N TYR A 63 -11.59 -5.10 -2.79
CA TYR A 63 -10.15 -5.23 -2.59
C TYR A 63 -9.46 -4.91 -3.91
N ALA A 64 -8.78 -3.78 -3.98
CA ALA A 64 -8.09 -3.31 -5.18
C ALA A 64 -6.58 -3.46 -5.00
N THR A 65 -5.95 -4.31 -5.80
CA THR A 65 -4.52 -4.58 -5.64
C THR A 65 -3.73 -4.31 -6.90
N ILE A 66 -2.49 -3.87 -6.73
CA ILE A 66 -1.48 -3.81 -7.80
C ILE A 66 -0.32 -4.76 -7.51
N ASP A 67 0.41 -5.16 -8.54
CA ASP A 67 1.64 -5.94 -8.45
C ASP A 67 2.85 -5.02 -8.69
N LEU A 68 3.96 -5.33 -8.01
CA LEU A 68 5.22 -4.59 -8.16
C LEU A 68 6.18 -5.32 -9.08
N SER A 69 7.01 -4.57 -9.82
CA SER A 69 8.19 -5.15 -10.46
C SER A 69 9.18 -5.66 -9.40
N GLU A 70 10.06 -6.59 -9.76
CA GLU A 70 11.14 -7.03 -8.85
C GLU A 70 12.07 -5.86 -8.47
N SER A 71 12.34 -4.95 -9.41
CA SER A 71 13.16 -3.75 -9.16
C SER A 71 12.51 -2.84 -8.13
N ASP A 72 11.22 -2.56 -8.30
CA ASP A 72 10.47 -1.68 -7.41
C ASP A 72 10.25 -2.31 -6.05
N TYR A 73 9.91 -3.60 -5.99
CA TYR A 73 9.87 -4.34 -4.73
C TYR A 73 11.17 -4.20 -3.94
N ARG A 74 12.33 -4.33 -4.61
CA ARG A 74 13.63 -4.15 -3.95
C ARG A 74 13.86 -2.71 -3.50
N ARG A 75 13.70 -1.73 -4.37
CA ARG A 75 14.00 -0.32 -4.07
C ARG A 75 13.04 0.26 -3.02
N PHE A 76 11.74 0.03 -3.19
CA PHE A 76 10.69 0.55 -2.31
C PHE A 76 10.54 -0.26 -1.02
N TYR A 77 10.32 -1.58 -1.10
CA TYR A 77 9.93 -2.37 0.08
C TYR A 77 11.14 -2.86 0.86
N VAL A 78 12.10 -3.52 0.19
CA VAL A 78 13.30 -4.04 0.88
C VAL A 78 14.26 -2.91 1.25
N GLY A 79 14.50 -1.98 0.32
CA GLY A 79 15.43 -0.87 0.43
C GLY A 79 14.90 0.24 1.32
N PHE A 80 14.29 1.27 0.76
CA PHE A 80 13.99 2.47 1.54
C PHE A 80 13.01 2.22 2.70
N SER A 81 11.95 1.43 2.50
CA SER A 81 10.97 1.16 3.57
C SER A 81 11.59 0.36 4.73
N ASN A 82 12.18 -0.80 4.45
CA ASN A 82 12.66 -1.69 5.52
C ASN A 82 14.15 -1.55 5.87
N GLY A 83 14.98 -1.08 4.94
CA GLY A 83 16.40 -0.82 5.13
C GLY A 83 16.73 0.58 5.65
N ALA A 84 15.86 1.58 5.41
CA ALA A 84 16.05 2.95 5.91
C ALA A 84 14.99 3.38 6.92
N LEU A 85 13.71 3.46 6.52
CA LEU A 85 12.64 4.01 7.38
C LEU A 85 12.41 3.16 8.63
N TRP A 86 12.27 1.84 8.48
CA TRP A 86 12.02 0.95 9.61
C TRP A 86 13.10 1.06 10.71
N PRO A 87 14.42 0.87 10.44
CA PRO A 87 15.44 1.00 11.47
C PRO A 87 15.52 2.43 12.03
N LEU A 88 15.30 3.46 11.21
CA LEU A 88 15.26 4.84 11.67
C LEU A 88 14.15 5.07 12.70
N LEU A 89 12.91 4.69 12.36
CA LEU A 89 11.72 4.86 13.20
C LEU A 89 11.77 4.00 14.46
N HIS A 90 12.63 2.98 14.49
CA HIS A 90 12.82 2.07 15.64
C HIS A 90 14.10 2.39 16.43
N PHE A 91 14.73 3.54 16.21
CA PHE A 91 15.96 3.95 16.89
C PHE A 91 17.12 2.93 16.73
N ARG A 92 17.11 2.16 15.64
CA ARG A 92 18.16 1.18 15.26
C ARG A 92 19.09 1.77 14.21
N THR A 93 19.62 2.96 14.45
CA THR A 93 20.41 3.72 13.45
C THR A 93 21.66 2.99 12.96
N GLY A 94 22.22 2.07 13.74
CA GLY A 94 23.32 1.20 13.28
C GLY A 94 22.93 0.18 12.20
N LEU A 95 21.64 -0.02 11.93
CA LEU A 95 21.10 -0.85 10.85
C LEU A 95 20.58 -0.03 9.66
N LEU A 96 20.61 1.30 9.76
CA LEU A 96 20.11 2.19 8.71
C LEU A 96 21.04 2.12 7.50
N ASN A 97 20.49 1.74 6.35
CA ASN A 97 21.15 1.80 5.07
C ASN A 97 20.33 2.69 4.14
N PHE A 98 20.90 3.84 3.75
CA PHE A 98 20.27 4.76 2.82
C PHE A 98 21.00 4.73 1.48
N GLN A 99 20.26 4.46 0.41
CA GLN A 99 20.70 4.61 -0.97
C GLN A 99 19.75 5.54 -1.72
N ARG A 100 20.30 6.46 -2.52
CA ARG A 100 19.49 7.45 -3.26
C ARG A 100 18.53 6.78 -4.25
N ASP A 101 18.99 5.76 -4.98
CA ASP A 101 18.15 5.02 -5.93
C ASP A 101 16.98 4.30 -5.24
N GLU A 102 17.18 3.78 -4.02
CA GLU A 102 16.09 3.18 -3.23
C GLU A 102 15.04 4.22 -2.82
N TYR A 103 15.48 5.43 -2.45
CA TYR A 103 14.58 6.53 -2.17
C TYR A 103 13.81 6.99 -3.42
N GLU A 104 14.46 7.06 -4.58
CA GLU A 104 13.80 7.37 -5.84
C GLU A 104 12.75 6.32 -6.20
N GLY A 105 13.09 5.03 -6.09
CA GLY A 105 12.15 3.93 -6.26
C GLY A 105 10.98 3.97 -5.26
N TYR A 106 11.23 4.41 -4.02
CA TYR A 106 10.16 4.61 -3.04
C TYR A 106 9.15 5.67 -3.46
N LEU A 107 9.63 6.80 -3.99
CA LEU A 107 8.77 7.86 -4.52
C LEU A 107 8.02 7.39 -5.77
N GLU A 108 8.69 6.67 -6.67
CA GLU A 108 8.08 6.10 -7.88
C GLU A 108 6.93 5.15 -7.56
N VAL A 109 7.11 4.25 -6.59
CA VAL A 109 6.04 3.33 -6.16
C VAL A 109 4.88 4.08 -5.51
N ASN A 110 5.14 5.09 -4.67
CA ASN A 110 4.06 5.91 -4.10
C ASN A 110 3.26 6.65 -5.18
N ARG A 111 3.91 7.13 -6.25
CA ARG A 111 3.22 7.70 -7.43
C ARG A 111 2.43 6.65 -8.20
N ALA A 112 2.97 5.44 -8.38
CA ALA A 112 2.25 4.35 -9.05
C ALA A 112 0.99 3.93 -8.26
N PHE A 113 1.09 3.84 -6.93
CA PHE A 113 -0.04 3.60 -6.03
C PHE A 113 -1.11 4.69 -6.17
N ALA A 114 -0.71 5.97 -6.10
CA ALA A 114 -1.63 7.09 -6.27
C ALA A 114 -2.33 7.06 -7.64
N LYS A 115 -1.57 6.81 -8.71
CA LYS A 115 -2.08 6.70 -10.08
C LYS A 115 -3.09 5.55 -10.24
N ALA A 116 -2.83 4.40 -9.62
CA ALA A 116 -3.73 3.26 -9.67
C ALA A 116 -4.99 3.43 -8.81
N LEU A 117 -4.90 4.17 -7.69
CA LEU A 117 -6.04 4.45 -6.82
C LEU A 117 -6.95 5.53 -7.40
N GLN A 118 -6.40 6.57 -8.03
CA GLN A 118 -7.15 7.75 -8.46
C GLN A 118 -8.41 7.45 -9.30
N PRO A 119 -8.40 6.54 -10.29
CA PRO A 119 -9.59 6.18 -11.08
C PRO A 119 -10.69 5.49 -10.27
N LEU A 120 -10.36 4.96 -9.09
CA LEU A 120 -11.31 4.26 -8.22
C LEU A 120 -12.01 5.20 -7.25
N LEU A 121 -11.51 6.43 -7.08
CA LEU A 121 -11.99 7.39 -6.08
C LEU A 121 -13.28 8.09 -6.54
N ARG A 122 -14.11 8.43 -5.56
CA ARG A 122 -15.32 9.24 -5.69
C ARG A 122 -15.14 10.56 -4.95
N PRO A 123 -15.86 11.63 -5.33
CA PRO A 123 -15.69 12.96 -4.72
C PRO A 123 -15.79 12.98 -3.18
N ASP A 124 -16.67 12.15 -2.62
CA ASP A 124 -16.94 12.12 -1.18
C ASP A 124 -16.18 11.02 -0.42
N ASP A 125 -15.25 10.31 -1.07
CA ASP A 125 -14.48 9.25 -0.40
C ASP A 125 -13.59 9.82 0.71
N VAL A 126 -13.52 9.10 1.83
CA VAL A 126 -12.55 9.36 2.91
C VAL A 126 -11.38 8.40 2.74
N ILE A 127 -10.20 8.93 2.42
CA ILE A 127 -8.99 8.14 2.20
C ILE A 127 -8.18 8.06 3.50
N TRP A 128 -7.92 6.84 3.96
CA TRP A 128 -7.12 6.56 5.15
C TRP A 128 -5.87 5.76 4.76
N ILE A 129 -4.72 6.42 4.73
CA ILE A 129 -3.43 5.82 4.38
C ILE A 129 -2.70 5.34 5.64
N HIS A 130 -2.17 4.12 5.60
CA HIS A 130 -1.53 3.46 6.72
C HIS A 130 -0.04 3.22 6.49
N ASP A 131 0.73 3.51 7.54
CA ASP A 131 2.09 3.07 7.79
C ASP A 131 3.20 3.72 6.94
N TYR A 132 4.46 3.53 7.34
CA TYR A 132 5.62 4.29 6.85
C TYR A 132 5.97 4.03 5.37
N GLN A 133 5.48 2.96 4.76
CA GLN A 133 5.74 2.69 3.35
C GLN A 133 5.03 3.72 2.44
N LEU A 134 4.01 4.43 2.96
CA LEU A 134 3.13 5.27 2.15
C LEU A 134 3.13 6.76 2.57
N LEU A 135 4.18 7.22 3.28
CA LEU A 135 4.26 8.60 3.78
C LEU A 135 4.09 9.67 2.69
N THR A 136 4.52 9.37 1.46
CA THR A 136 4.48 10.34 0.34
C THR A 136 3.25 10.18 -0.56
N MET A 137 2.40 9.18 -0.30
CA MET A 137 1.25 8.88 -1.14
C MET A 137 0.22 10.02 -1.16
N ALA A 138 -0.04 10.65 -0.01
CA ALA A 138 -0.97 11.77 0.04
C ALA A 138 -0.51 12.94 -0.84
N ALA A 139 0.79 13.24 -0.87
CA ALA A 139 1.34 14.26 -1.76
C ALA A 139 1.21 13.84 -3.23
N ALA A 140 1.47 12.56 -3.55
CA ALA A 140 1.31 12.02 -4.90
C ALA A 140 -0.15 12.07 -5.41
N LEU A 141 -1.15 11.91 -4.53
CA LEU A 141 -2.57 12.05 -4.89
C LEU A 141 -3.00 13.50 -5.16
N ARG A 142 -2.25 14.49 -4.67
CA ARG A 142 -2.55 15.92 -4.85
C ARG A 142 -1.86 16.54 -6.08
N ALA A 143 -0.90 15.82 -6.66
CA ALA A 143 -0.03 16.29 -7.74
C ALA A 143 -0.73 16.34 -9.11
#